data_AF-A0A7S7ETZ5-F1
#
_entry.id   AF-A0A7S7ETZ5-F1
#
_cell.length_a   1.000
_cell.length_b   1.000
_cell.length_c   1.000
_cell.angle_alpha   90.00
_cell.angle_beta   90.00
_cell.angle_gamma   90.00
#
_symmetry.space_group_name_H-M   'P 1'
#
loop_
_entity.id
_entity.type
_entity.pdbx_description
1 polymer ?
#
loop_
_entity_poly.entity_id
_entity_poly.type
_entity_poly.pdbx_seq_one_letter_code
_entity_poly.pdbx_strand_id
1 'polypeptide(L)'
;MDVKKPNLSFEQWREKIIRVFYVIIVLIFLVEVIVFLAFRPFGLLAETTTDLHYILKYIMLPTLINLILVYACHKINTNRFKDKIKNTAIPVTLSLLAAVIAYVHVQVDSITTALAMPVFLTVLFGKKKMTRLITMLNGALILLISLRAAFYFENKTVFFYLNIVVALTLLITAYLISNVLIAYNKANSDYINFSYETQLSLTEQARNDSLTGLFNQKTFHALLNTTMEKAWKSRAPMSLAIIDLDDFKEINDTYGHLAGDQVLIHFTDLMKEHCKEGDAFIARYGGDEFAVIFPRASRELAYLRLESLRKRCRQVPSAKTGTSSISFSAGIASYSEGETNATLLFHQADSALYQAKENGKGQTMIYQEQ
;
A
#
# COMPACT_ATOMS: atom_id res chain seq x y z
N MET A 1 7.92 -10.16 8.49
CA MET A 1 6.60 -9.70 8.03
C MET A 1 6.84 -8.44 7.22
N ASP A 2 6.62 -8.47 5.92
CA ASP A 2 6.71 -7.26 5.09
C ASP A 2 5.48 -6.39 5.36
N VAL A 3 5.70 -5.20 5.90
CA VAL A 3 4.62 -4.23 6.10
C VAL A 3 4.17 -3.74 4.74
N LYS A 4 2.96 -4.10 4.31
CA LYS A 4 2.44 -3.74 2.99
C LYS A 4 1.89 -2.31 3.02
N LYS A 5 2.37 -1.46 2.11
CA LYS A 5 1.83 -0.12 1.89
C LYS A 5 0.35 -0.21 1.44
N PRO A 6 -0.56 0.58 2.03
CA PRO A 6 -1.95 0.60 1.60
C PRO A 6 -2.09 1.07 0.15
N ASN A 7 -2.78 0.30 -0.68
CA ASN A 7 -3.08 0.67 -2.06
C ASN A 7 -4.37 1.49 -2.12
N LEU A 8 -4.24 2.78 -2.36
CA LEU A 8 -5.35 3.74 -2.45
C LEU A 8 -5.71 4.11 -3.90
N SER A 9 -5.30 3.31 -4.90
CA SER A 9 -5.59 3.61 -6.31
C SER A 9 -7.09 3.53 -6.61
N PHE A 10 -7.62 4.58 -7.24
CA PHE A 10 -9.02 4.63 -7.69
C PHE A 10 -9.28 3.84 -8.97
N GLU A 11 -8.24 3.41 -9.68
CA GLU A 11 -8.37 2.78 -11.00
C GLU A 11 -9.20 1.50 -10.97
N GLN A 12 -8.90 0.62 -10.01
CA GLN A 12 -9.62 -0.64 -9.82
C GLN A 12 -11.10 -0.41 -9.50
N TRP A 13 -11.40 0.66 -8.76
CA TRP A 13 -12.77 1.02 -8.38
C TRP A 13 -13.57 1.61 -9.54
N ARG A 14 -12.95 2.44 -10.40
CA ARG A 14 -13.61 2.98 -11.59
C ARG A 14 -14.10 1.88 -12.53
N GLU A 15 -13.26 0.89 -12.81
CA GLU A 15 -13.64 -0.26 -13.65
C GLU A 15 -14.80 -1.07 -13.05
N LYS A 16 -14.78 -1.32 -11.73
CA LYS A 16 -15.89 -2.00 -11.04
C LYS A 16 -17.19 -1.20 -11.13
N ILE A 17 -17.14 0.12 -10.93
CA ILE A 17 -18.33 0.99 -11.00
C ILE A 17 -18.89 1.03 -12.43
N ILE A 18 -18.05 1.11 -13.46
CA ILE A 18 -18.49 1.10 -14.86
C ILE A 18 -19.24 -0.22 -15.17
N ARG A 19 -18.78 -1.36 -14.66
CA ARG A 19 -19.51 -2.64 -14.80
C ARG A 19 -20.88 -2.58 -14.13
N VAL A 20 -20.96 -1.97 -12.94
CA VAL A 20 -22.25 -1.77 -12.25
C VAL A 20 -23.18 -0.87 -13.08
N PHE A 21 -22.69 0.13 -13.80
CA PHE A 21 -23.54 0.94 -14.69
C PHE A 21 -24.19 0.11 -15.80
N TYR A 22 -23.48 -0.85 -16.41
CA TYR A 22 -24.09 -1.76 -17.38
C TYR A 22 -25.18 -2.64 -16.73
N VAL A 23 -24.95 -3.13 -15.52
CA VAL A 23 -25.96 -3.89 -14.77
C VAL A 23 -27.20 -3.03 -14.48
N ILE A 24 -27.02 -1.77 -14.07
CA ILE A 24 -28.11 -0.82 -13.86
C ILE A 24 -28.94 -0.63 -15.14
N ILE A 25 -28.30 -0.50 -16.30
CA ILE A 25 -29.01 -0.36 -17.58
C ILE A 25 -29.83 -1.61 -17.89
N VAL A 26 -29.27 -2.80 -17.72
CA VAL A 26 -29.99 -4.06 -17.95
C VAL A 26 -31.19 -4.18 -17.01
N LEU A 27 -31.02 -3.83 -15.73
CA LEU A 27 -32.12 -3.86 -14.76
C LEU A 27 -33.24 -2.87 -15.13
N ILE A 28 -32.89 -1.65 -15.53
CA ILE A 28 -33.87 -0.65 -15.97
C ILE A 28 -34.62 -1.15 -17.21
N PHE A 29 -33.91 -1.69 -18.21
CA PHE A 29 -34.53 -2.26 -19.40
C PHE A 29 -35.50 -3.40 -19.05
N LEU A 30 -35.11 -4.31 -18.16
CA LEU A 30 -35.98 -5.40 -17.71
C LEU A 30 -37.23 -4.87 -17.01
N VAL A 31 -37.09 -3.87 -16.13
CA VAL A 31 -38.24 -3.23 -15.47
C VAL A 31 -39.15 -2.57 -16.50
N GLU A 32 -38.61 -1.83 -17.47
CA GLU A 32 -39.39 -1.18 -18.53
C GLU A 32 -40.16 -2.18 -19.39
N VAL A 33 -39.55 -3.33 -19.73
CA VAL A 33 -40.22 -4.42 -20.45
C VAL A 33 -41.33 -5.05 -19.59
N ILE A 34 -41.08 -5.29 -18.30
CA ILE A 34 -42.09 -5.83 -17.38
C ILE A 34 -43.27 -4.86 -17.24
N VAL A 35 -42.99 -3.56 -17.07
CA VAL A 35 -44.01 -2.51 -17.01
C VAL A 35 -44.84 -2.52 -18.30
N PHE A 36 -44.21 -2.57 -19.48
CA PHE A 36 -44.93 -2.66 -20.74
C PHE A 36 -45.85 -3.88 -20.80
N LEU A 37 -45.33 -5.08 -20.53
CA LEU A 37 -46.10 -6.32 -20.59
C LEU A 37 -47.24 -6.39 -19.56
N ALA A 38 -47.00 -5.86 -18.35
CA ALA A 38 -47.97 -5.89 -17.27
C ALA A 38 -49.11 -4.89 -17.49
N PHE A 39 -48.83 -3.67 -17.93
CA PHE A 39 -49.83 -2.60 -18.05
C PHE A 39 -50.54 -2.55 -19.40
N ARG A 40 -49.93 -3.12 -20.46
CA ARG A 40 -50.53 -3.12 -21.80
C ARG A 40 -51.90 -3.81 -21.87
N PRO A 41 -52.13 -5.00 -21.29
CA PRO A 41 -53.42 -5.69 -21.35
C PRO A 41 -54.56 -4.91 -20.67
N PHE A 42 -54.23 -4.06 -19.69
CA PHE A 42 -55.21 -3.27 -18.93
C PHE A 42 -55.50 -1.90 -19.54
N GLY A 43 -54.89 -1.56 -20.69
CA GLY A 43 -55.06 -0.24 -21.31
C GLY A 43 -54.50 0.92 -20.48
N LEU A 44 -53.64 0.63 -19.49
CA LEU A 44 -53.07 1.63 -18.57
C LEU A 44 -51.87 2.39 -19.16
N LEU A 45 -51.44 2.03 -20.37
CA LEU A 45 -50.43 2.74 -21.14
C LEU A 45 -51.12 3.72 -22.09
N ALA A 46 -50.54 4.92 -22.27
CA ALA A 46 -51.11 6.03 -23.03
C ALA A 46 -51.92 5.58 -24.27
N GLU A 47 -53.25 5.73 -24.20
CA GLU A 47 -54.25 5.19 -25.14
C GLU A 47 -54.05 5.65 -26.59
N THR A 48 -53.28 6.72 -26.82
CA THR A 48 -53.09 7.36 -28.13
C THR A 48 -51.84 6.92 -28.88
N THR A 49 -51.07 5.95 -28.39
CA THR A 49 -49.79 5.54 -29.00
C THR A 49 -49.78 4.08 -29.46
N THR A 50 -49.18 3.81 -30.62
CA THR A 50 -48.95 2.44 -31.10
C THR A 50 -47.92 1.73 -30.21
N ASP A 51 -48.02 0.41 -30.09
CA ASP A 51 -47.06 -0.39 -29.31
C ASP A 51 -45.61 -0.14 -29.71
N LEU A 52 -45.37 -0.05 -31.01
CA LEU A 52 -44.05 0.27 -31.54
C LEU A 52 -43.55 1.65 -31.08
N HIS A 53 -44.42 2.66 -31.08
CA HIS A 53 -44.05 3.99 -30.61
C HIS A 53 -43.69 3.99 -29.11
N TYR A 54 -44.48 3.27 -28.30
CA TYR A 54 -44.20 3.14 -26.86
C TYR A 54 -42.86 2.46 -26.62
N ILE A 55 -42.63 1.29 -27.23
CA ILE A 55 -41.38 0.52 -27.08
C ILE A 55 -40.18 1.35 -27.51
N LEU A 56 -40.26 2.03 -28.65
CA LEU A 56 -39.16 2.85 -29.14
C LEU A 56 -38.85 4.02 -28.21
N LYS A 57 -39.88 4.74 -27.75
CA LYS A 57 -39.72 5.97 -26.97
C LYS A 57 -39.37 5.73 -25.51
N TYR A 58 -40.00 4.75 -24.86
CA TYR A 58 -39.91 4.54 -23.41
C TYR A 58 -38.98 3.40 -23.00
N ILE A 59 -38.54 2.55 -23.95
CA ILE A 59 -37.64 1.42 -23.67
C ILE A 59 -36.34 1.53 -24.46
N MET A 60 -36.42 1.50 -25.79
CA MET A 60 -35.22 1.40 -26.65
C MET A 60 -34.39 2.68 -26.64
N LEU A 61 -35.03 3.85 -26.77
CA LEU A 61 -34.34 5.14 -26.79
C LEU A 61 -33.56 5.44 -25.49
N PRO A 62 -34.16 5.40 -24.29
CA PRO A 62 -33.42 5.64 -23.04
C PRO A 62 -32.32 4.60 -22.82
N THR A 63 -32.56 3.34 -23.15
CA THR A 63 -31.54 2.26 -23.06
C THR A 63 -30.36 2.54 -23.97
N LEU A 64 -30.59 2.93 -25.22
CA LEU A 64 -29.52 3.23 -26.19
C LEU A 64 -28.70 4.46 -25.76
N ILE A 65 -29.35 5.54 -25.33
CA ILE A 65 -28.67 6.74 -24.83
C ILE A 65 -27.78 6.38 -23.63
N ASN A 66 -28.32 5.61 -22.68
CA ASN A 66 -27.59 5.19 -21.49
C ASN A 66 -26.39 4.29 -21.83
N LEU A 67 -26.52 3.37 -22.80
CA LEU A 67 -25.40 2.56 -23.29
C LEU A 67 -24.30 3.43 -23.89
N ILE A 68 -24.66 4.44 -24.69
CA ILE A 68 -23.70 5.39 -25.29
C ILE A 68 -22.96 6.17 -24.18
N LEU A 69 -23.67 6.62 -23.15
CA LEU A 69 -23.09 7.36 -22.02
C LEU A 69 -22.10 6.50 -21.23
N VAL A 70 -22.43 5.24 -20.93
CA VAL A 70 -21.51 4.33 -20.22
C VAL A 70 -20.32 3.95 -21.10
N TYR A 71 -20.53 3.75 -22.40
CA TYR A 71 -19.44 3.51 -23.35
C TYR A 71 -18.46 4.69 -23.41
N ALA A 72 -18.97 5.93 -23.48
CA ALA A 72 -18.15 7.13 -23.43
C ALA A 72 -17.37 7.23 -22.11
N CYS A 73 -18.00 6.92 -20.98
CA CYS A 73 -17.35 6.87 -19.67
C CYS A 73 -16.20 5.84 -19.64
N HIS A 74 -16.45 4.64 -20.18
CA HIS A 74 -15.44 3.59 -20.30
C HIS A 74 -14.26 4.05 -21.15
N LYS A 75 -14.50 4.69 -22.30
CA LYS A 75 -13.44 5.25 -23.14
C LYS A 75 -12.62 6.33 -22.44
N ILE A 76 -13.25 7.19 -21.64
CA ILE A 76 -12.53 8.17 -20.81
C ILE A 76 -11.64 7.45 -19.79
N ASN A 77 -12.11 6.35 -19.20
CA ASN A 77 -11.35 5.60 -18.20
C ASN A 77 -10.13 4.89 -18.80
N THR A 78 -10.27 4.30 -19.99
CA THR A 78 -9.19 3.56 -20.68
C THR A 78 -8.16 4.47 -21.35
N ASN A 79 -8.55 5.67 -21.77
CA ASN A 79 -7.66 6.60 -22.47
C ASN A 79 -6.69 7.33 -21.52
N ARG A 80 -5.70 8.03 -22.09
CA ARG A 80 -4.65 8.78 -21.35
C ARG A 80 -5.14 10.15 -20.84
N PHE A 81 -6.32 10.19 -20.22
CA PHE A 81 -6.80 11.39 -19.52
C PHE A 81 -6.21 11.50 -18.10
N LYS A 82 -6.17 12.73 -17.56
CA LYS A 82 -5.79 12.97 -16.16
C LYS A 82 -6.79 12.31 -15.21
N ASP A 83 -6.33 11.75 -14.08
CA ASP A 83 -7.19 11.08 -13.09
C ASP A 83 -8.34 11.96 -12.58
N LYS A 84 -8.12 13.28 -12.49
CA LYS A 84 -9.20 14.22 -12.12
C LYS A 84 -10.39 14.13 -13.08
N ILE A 85 -10.14 13.97 -14.38
CA ILE A 85 -11.18 13.86 -15.42
C ILE A 85 -11.85 12.49 -15.29
N LYS A 86 -11.05 11.41 -15.19
CA LYS A 86 -11.57 10.04 -15.04
C LYS A 86 -12.47 9.91 -13.80
N ASN A 87 -12.04 10.45 -12.67
CA ASN A 87 -12.80 10.42 -11.42
C ASN A 87 -14.09 11.25 -11.48
N THR A 88 -14.08 12.36 -12.22
CA THR A 88 -15.28 13.21 -12.37
C THR A 88 -16.27 12.60 -13.37
N ALA A 89 -15.78 11.90 -14.40
CA ALA A 89 -16.63 11.26 -15.41
C ALA A 89 -17.59 10.23 -14.79
N ILE A 90 -17.15 9.49 -13.78
CA ILE A 90 -17.94 8.44 -13.12
C ILE A 90 -19.27 8.98 -12.52
N PRO A 91 -19.28 9.93 -11.57
CA PRO A 91 -20.52 10.49 -11.03
C PRO A 91 -21.30 11.32 -12.07
N VAL A 92 -20.63 11.97 -13.03
CA VAL A 92 -21.34 12.65 -14.13
C VAL A 92 -22.15 11.65 -14.96
N THR A 93 -21.58 10.49 -15.30
CA THR A 93 -22.30 9.44 -16.02
C THR A 93 -23.51 8.98 -15.23
N LEU A 94 -23.38 8.69 -13.92
CA LEU A 94 -24.53 8.28 -13.11
C LEU A 94 -25.63 9.36 -13.05
N SER A 95 -25.25 10.65 -12.97
CA SER A 95 -26.19 11.78 -13.07
C SER A 95 -26.95 11.80 -14.38
N LEU A 96 -26.25 11.59 -15.51
CA LEU A 96 -26.87 11.58 -16.83
C LEU A 96 -27.77 10.35 -17.03
N LEU A 97 -27.36 9.17 -16.54
CA LEU A 97 -28.20 7.97 -16.57
C LEU A 97 -29.53 8.19 -15.85
N ALA A 98 -29.49 8.72 -14.62
CA ALA A 98 -30.69 9.04 -13.85
C ALA A 98 -31.54 10.12 -14.54
N ALA A 99 -30.91 11.14 -15.11
CA ALA A 99 -31.61 12.22 -15.81
C ALA A 99 -32.33 11.74 -17.08
N VAL A 100 -31.74 10.83 -17.86
CA VAL A 100 -32.37 10.26 -19.07
C VAL A 100 -33.68 9.56 -18.70
N ILE A 101 -33.66 8.70 -17.67
CA ILE A 101 -34.85 7.99 -17.22
C ILE A 101 -35.89 8.96 -16.67
N ALA A 102 -35.49 9.91 -15.83
CA ALA A 102 -36.40 10.92 -15.27
C ALA A 102 -37.04 11.82 -16.34
N TYR A 103 -36.30 12.14 -17.40
CA TYR A 103 -36.77 12.98 -18.50
C TYR A 103 -37.78 12.27 -19.41
N VAL A 104 -37.56 10.97 -19.69
CA VAL A 104 -38.43 10.15 -20.54
C VAL A 104 -39.71 9.79 -19.79
N HIS A 105 -39.59 9.36 -18.53
CA HIS A 105 -40.69 8.90 -17.68
C HIS A 105 -41.22 10.03 -16.79
N VAL A 106 -41.50 11.19 -17.38
CA VAL A 106 -41.95 12.40 -16.67
C VAL A 106 -43.25 12.22 -15.88
N GLN A 107 -44.00 11.15 -16.16
CA GLN A 107 -45.23 10.79 -15.43
C GLN A 107 -44.96 10.20 -14.04
N VAL A 108 -43.73 9.73 -13.78
CA VAL A 108 -43.35 9.11 -12.51
C VAL A 108 -42.43 10.06 -11.76
N ASP A 109 -43.03 10.98 -11.01
CA ASP A 109 -42.32 12.06 -10.33
C ASP A 109 -41.18 11.58 -9.41
N SER A 110 -41.35 10.43 -8.77
CA SER A 110 -40.37 9.88 -7.81
C SER A 110 -39.00 9.58 -8.43
N ILE A 111 -38.92 9.37 -9.76
CA ILE A 111 -37.65 9.08 -10.45
C ILE A 111 -36.67 10.25 -10.32
N THR A 112 -37.16 11.49 -10.23
CA THR A 112 -36.30 12.68 -10.06
C THR A 112 -35.46 12.64 -8.78
N THR A 113 -35.92 11.93 -7.74
CA THR A 113 -35.17 11.76 -6.48
C THR A 113 -33.89 10.93 -6.66
N ALA A 114 -33.80 10.09 -7.71
CA ALA A 114 -32.61 9.31 -8.02
C ALA A 114 -31.37 10.18 -8.32
N LEU A 115 -31.56 11.46 -8.69
CA LEU A 115 -30.47 12.43 -8.89
C LEU A 115 -29.71 12.79 -7.60
N ALA A 116 -30.13 12.32 -6.43
CA ALA A 116 -29.34 12.38 -5.21
C ALA A 116 -28.21 11.32 -5.16
N MET A 117 -28.39 10.16 -5.81
CA MET A 117 -27.44 9.04 -5.78
C MET A 117 -26.02 9.37 -6.28
N PRO A 118 -25.84 10.12 -7.39
CA PRO A 118 -24.51 10.52 -7.86
C PRO A 118 -23.69 11.31 -6.82
N VAL A 119 -24.34 12.01 -5.90
CA VAL A 119 -23.65 12.77 -4.85
C VAL A 119 -22.95 11.82 -3.87
N PHE A 120 -23.60 10.73 -3.47
CA PHE A 120 -22.99 9.70 -2.62
C PHE A 120 -21.79 9.02 -3.30
N LEU A 121 -21.86 8.80 -4.63
CA LEU A 121 -20.75 8.21 -5.36
C LEU A 121 -19.48 9.07 -5.31
N THR A 122 -19.61 10.39 -5.09
CA THR A 122 -18.46 11.29 -4.94
C THR A 122 -17.64 11.03 -3.68
N VAL A 123 -18.21 10.37 -2.66
CA VAL A 123 -17.54 9.98 -1.41
C VAL A 123 -16.32 9.12 -1.68
N LEU A 124 -16.40 8.22 -2.66
CA LEU A 124 -15.30 7.32 -3.05
C LEU A 124 -14.04 8.09 -3.45
N PHE A 125 -14.21 9.27 -4.07
CA PHE A 125 -13.09 10.06 -4.57
C PHE A 125 -12.61 11.12 -3.57
N GLY A 126 -13.35 11.35 -2.48
CA GLY A 126 -12.91 12.20 -1.35
C GLY A 126 -12.70 13.69 -1.67
N LYS A 127 -13.20 14.20 -2.81
CA LYS A 127 -12.96 15.60 -3.25
C LYS A 127 -14.20 16.47 -3.05
N LYS A 128 -14.23 17.28 -1.98
CA LYS A 128 -15.32 18.24 -1.69
C LYS A 128 -15.68 19.19 -2.86
N LYS A 129 -14.68 19.63 -3.65
CA LYS A 129 -14.93 20.47 -4.85
C LYS A 129 -15.75 19.71 -5.91
N MET A 130 -15.47 18.43 -6.09
CA MET A 130 -16.19 17.58 -7.04
C MET A 130 -17.61 17.29 -6.53
N THR A 131 -17.78 16.98 -5.24
CA THR A 131 -19.10 16.80 -4.61
C THR A 131 -19.99 18.01 -4.80
N ARG A 132 -19.46 19.23 -4.62
CA ARG A 132 -20.20 20.48 -4.91
C ARG A 132 -20.60 20.60 -6.39
N LEU A 133 -19.66 20.34 -7.31
CA LEU A 133 -19.93 20.40 -8.74
C LEU A 133 -21.04 19.43 -9.16
N ILE A 134 -20.98 18.18 -8.69
CA ILE A 134 -21.99 17.15 -8.98
C ILE A 134 -23.33 17.52 -8.34
N THR A 135 -23.34 18.08 -7.13
CA THR A 135 -24.59 18.54 -6.49
C THR A 135 -25.25 19.67 -7.29
N MET A 136 -24.47 20.66 -7.76
CA MET A 136 -24.98 21.74 -8.61
C MET A 136 -25.51 21.22 -9.96
N LEU A 137 -24.79 20.28 -10.58
CA LEU A 137 -25.23 19.62 -11.81
C LEU A 137 -26.58 18.92 -11.61
N ASN A 138 -26.72 18.10 -10.57
CA ASN A 138 -27.98 17.39 -10.29
C ASN A 138 -29.11 18.36 -9.94
N GLY A 139 -28.84 19.46 -9.22
CA GLY A 139 -29.84 20.50 -8.97
C GLY A 139 -30.34 21.17 -10.25
N ALA A 140 -29.43 21.47 -11.19
CA ALA A 140 -29.80 21.99 -12.51
C ALA A 140 -30.61 20.97 -13.33
N LEU A 141 -30.24 19.68 -13.27
CA LEU A 141 -30.99 18.61 -13.94
C LEU A 141 -32.40 18.45 -13.36
N ILE A 142 -32.54 18.47 -12.03
CA ILE A 142 -33.86 18.47 -11.37
C ILE A 142 -34.69 19.64 -11.88
N LEU A 143 -34.15 20.87 -11.92
CA LEU A 143 -34.88 22.03 -12.42
C LEU A 143 -35.31 21.86 -13.88
N LEU A 144 -34.43 21.37 -14.76
CA LEU A 144 -34.73 21.14 -16.17
C LEU A 144 -35.83 20.09 -16.37
N ILE A 145 -35.79 18.99 -15.62
CA ILE A 145 -36.81 17.94 -15.68
C ILE A 145 -38.14 18.46 -15.14
N SER A 146 -38.13 19.21 -14.04
CA SER A 146 -39.32 19.84 -13.47
C SER A 146 -39.94 20.88 -14.41
N LEU A 147 -39.12 21.66 -15.12
CA LEU A 147 -39.60 22.58 -16.14
C LEU A 147 -40.29 21.84 -17.29
N ARG A 148 -39.70 20.74 -17.77
CA ARG A 148 -40.33 19.88 -18.77
C ARG A 148 -41.65 19.30 -18.27
N ALA A 149 -41.67 18.78 -17.04
CA ALA A 149 -42.88 18.23 -16.42
C ALA A 149 -43.99 19.28 -16.31
N ALA A 150 -43.63 20.54 -16.00
CA ALA A 150 -44.57 21.65 -15.93
C ALA A 150 -45.23 22.02 -17.26
N PHE A 151 -44.61 21.68 -18.41
CA PHE A 151 -45.23 21.82 -19.74
C PHE A 151 -46.04 20.59 -20.15
N TYR A 152 -45.78 19.43 -19.54
CA TYR A 152 -46.48 18.19 -19.84
C TYR A 152 -47.83 18.10 -19.13
N PHE A 153 -47.92 18.56 -17.88
CA PHE A 153 -49.14 18.53 -17.09
C PHE A 153 -49.91 19.85 -17.18
N GLU A 154 -51.15 19.81 -17.68
CA GLU A 154 -52.04 20.98 -17.75
C GLU A 154 -52.43 21.50 -16.35
N ASN A 155 -52.73 20.60 -15.41
CA ASN A 155 -53.09 20.93 -14.03
C ASN A 155 -52.00 20.47 -13.06
N LYS A 156 -51.27 21.43 -12.48
CA LYS A 156 -50.23 21.16 -11.48
C LYS A 156 -50.89 20.94 -10.12
N THR A 157 -50.82 19.72 -9.61
CA THR A 157 -51.30 19.38 -8.27
C THR A 157 -50.30 19.84 -7.20
N VAL A 158 -50.72 19.87 -5.94
CA VAL A 158 -49.80 20.13 -4.81
C VAL A 158 -48.66 19.09 -4.78
N PHE A 159 -48.94 17.84 -5.18
CA PHE A 159 -47.94 16.77 -5.24
C PHE A 159 -46.82 17.05 -6.23
N PHE A 160 -47.10 17.72 -7.36
CA PHE A 160 -46.07 18.13 -8.32
C PHE A 160 -45.00 19.00 -7.64
N TYR A 161 -45.42 20.06 -6.93
CA TYR A 161 -44.50 20.95 -6.21
C TYR A 161 -43.80 20.23 -5.05
N LEU A 162 -44.52 19.38 -4.32
CA LEU A 162 -43.98 18.60 -3.22
C LEU A 162 -42.83 17.68 -3.70
N ASN A 163 -42.98 17.04 -4.86
CA ASN A 163 -41.96 16.15 -5.41
C ASN A 163 -40.65 16.89 -5.74
N ILE A 164 -40.73 18.13 -6.25
CA ILE A 164 -39.56 18.97 -6.47
C ILE A 164 -38.86 19.28 -5.14
N VAL A 165 -39.63 19.66 -4.13
CA VAL A 165 -39.10 19.95 -2.79
C VAL A 165 -38.46 18.71 -2.16
N VAL A 166 -39.07 17.53 -2.32
CA VAL A 166 -38.51 16.25 -1.84
C VAL A 166 -37.20 15.94 -2.56
N ALA A 167 -37.14 16.05 -3.89
CA ALA A 167 -35.92 15.79 -4.66
C ALA A 167 -34.77 16.74 -4.26
N LEU A 168 -35.05 18.03 -4.08
CA LEU A 168 -34.07 19.01 -3.61
C LEU A 168 -33.63 18.76 -2.17
N THR A 169 -34.57 18.40 -1.28
CA THR A 169 -34.25 18.03 0.11
C THR A 169 -33.36 16.79 0.17
N LEU A 170 -33.66 15.76 -0.62
CA LEU A 170 -32.83 14.55 -0.74
C LEU A 170 -31.45 14.85 -1.33
N LEU A 171 -31.35 15.77 -2.29
CA LEU A 171 -30.08 16.20 -2.84
C LEU A 171 -29.22 16.95 -1.81
N ILE A 172 -29.82 17.87 -1.04
CA ILE A 172 -29.12 18.61 0.01
C ILE A 172 -28.66 17.67 1.13
N THR A 173 -29.53 16.76 1.58
CA THR A 173 -29.17 15.76 2.60
C THR A 173 -28.06 14.83 2.10
N ALA A 174 -28.11 14.36 0.85
CA ALA A 174 -27.03 13.60 0.24
C ALA A 174 -25.69 14.37 0.23
N TYR A 175 -25.72 15.68 -0.04
CA TYR A 175 -24.53 16.53 0.02
C TYR A 175 -23.97 16.65 1.45
N LEU A 176 -24.83 16.88 2.45
CA LEU A 176 -24.42 16.99 3.85
C LEU A 176 -23.81 15.67 4.36
N ILE A 177 -24.48 14.56 4.13
CA ILE A 177 -24.00 13.22 4.51
C ILE A 177 -22.68 12.92 3.78
N SER A 178 -22.59 13.20 2.48
CA SER A 178 -21.35 12.99 1.72
C SER A 178 -20.18 13.79 2.27
N ASN A 179 -20.39 15.02 2.77
CA ASN A 179 -19.32 15.79 3.41
C ASN A 179 -18.80 15.15 4.70
N VAL A 180 -19.70 14.59 5.52
CA VAL A 180 -19.34 13.86 6.75
C VAL A 180 -18.57 12.59 6.37
N LEU A 181 -19.07 11.82 5.41
CA LEU A 181 -18.42 10.59 4.95
C LEU A 181 -17.03 10.85 4.33
N ILE A 182 -16.87 11.94 3.59
CA ILE A 182 -15.56 12.35 3.05
C ILE A 182 -14.60 12.73 4.18
N ALA A 183 -15.08 13.41 5.22
CA ALA A 183 -14.25 13.75 6.39
C ALA A 183 -13.83 12.49 7.17
N TYR A 184 -14.76 11.56 7.37
CA TYR A 184 -14.50 10.25 7.99
C TYR A 184 -13.49 9.43 7.19
N ASN A 185 -13.68 9.27 5.87
CA ASN A 185 -12.76 8.53 5.01
C ASN A 185 -11.36 9.15 5.00
N LYS A 186 -11.26 10.49 5.08
CA LYS A 186 -9.97 11.17 5.22
C LYS A 186 -9.30 10.81 6.55
N ALA A 187 -10.01 10.94 7.67
CA ALA A 187 -9.49 10.60 8.99
C ALA A 187 -9.06 9.12 9.07
N ASN A 188 -9.83 8.21 8.47
CA ASN A 188 -9.47 6.79 8.40
C ASN A 188 -8.21 6.55 7.56
N SER A 189 -8.05 7.25 6.44
CA SER A 189 -6.84 7.17 5.62
C SER A 189 -5.60 7.67 6.37
N ASP A 190 -5.75 8.77 7.12
CA ASP A 190 -4.68 9.34 7.95
C ASP A 190 -4.28 8.37 9.08
N TYR A 191 -5.26 7.73 9.73
CA TYR A 191 -5.03 6.70 10.75
C TYR A 191 -4.29 5.47 10.20
N ILE A 192 -4.68 4.96 9.03
CA ILE A 192 -4.02 3.80 8.40
C ILE A 192 -2.56 4.13 8.09
N ASN A 193 -2.27 5.32 7.56
CA ASN A 193 -0.89 5.73 7.29
C ASN A 193 -0.08 5.85 8.58
N PHE A 194 -0.66 6.45 9.64
CA PHE A 194 0.01 6.54 10.94
C PHE A 194 0.32 5.15 11.54
N SER A 195 -0.63 4.23 11.47
CA SER A 195 -0.45 2.85 11.93
C SER A 195 0.63 2.12 11.12
N TYR A 196 0.69 2.34 9.81
CA TYR A 196 1.72 1.80 8.94
C TYR A 196 3.13 2.30 9.32
N GLU A 197 3.31 3.61 9.51
CA GLU A 197 4.58 4.20 9.94
C GLU A 197 5.01 3.68 11.32
N THR A 198 4.06 3.56 12.26
CA THR A 198 4.31 2.99 13.58
C THR A 198 4.78 1.54 13.48
N GLN A 199 4.15 0.73 12.63
CA GLN A 199 4.53 -0.65 12.43
C GLN A 199 5.91 -0.79 11.78
N LEU A 200 6.27 0.10 10.84
CA LEU A 200 7.61 0.17 10.28
C LEU A 200 8.64 0.46 11.37
N SER A 201 8.42 1.49 12.19
CA SER A 201 9.34 1.87 13.27
C SER A 201 9.52 0.74 14.29
N LEU A 202 8.43 0.10 14.72
CA LEU A 202 8.51 -1.06 15.63
C LEU A 202 9.23 -2.24 14.99
N THR A 203 9.08 -2.46 13.70
CA THR A 203 9.78 -3.52 12.98
C THR A 203 11.27 -3.23 12.90
N GLU A 204 11.68 -1.98 12.66
CA GLU A 204 13.09 -1.57 12.67
C GLU A 204 13.71 -1.72 14.05
N GLN A 205 13.04 -1.23 15.11
CA GLN A 205 13.48 -1.39 16.49
C GLN A 205 13.58 -2.87 16.91
N ALA A 206 12.64 -3.71 16.46
CA ALA A 206 12.68 -5.14 16.74
C ALA A 206 13.75 -5.89 15.95
N ARG A 207 14.27 -5.32 14.85
CA ARG A 207 15.30 -5.95 14.00
C ARG A 207 16.72 -5.57 14.39
N ASN A 208 16.90 -4.40 14.98
CA ASN A 208 18.22 -3.84 15.23
C ASN A 208 18.57 -3.88 16.72
N ASP A 209 19.86 -3.87 17.01
CA ASP A 209 20.41 -3.62 18.34
C ASP A 209 20.30 -2.12 18.65
N SER A 210 19.83 -1.78 19.85
CA SER A 210 19.52 -0.40 20.23
C SER A 210 20.75 0.49 20.40
N LEU A 211 21.92 -0.09 20.67
CA LEU A 211 23.17 0.65 20.86
C LEU A 211 23.87 0.93 19.53
N THR A 212 24.02 -0.11 18.71
CA THR A 212 24.85 -0.07 17.48
C THR A 212 24.03 0.21 16.21
N GLY A 213 22.72 -0.03 16.24
CA GLY A 213 21.85 0.02 15.07
C GLY A 213 22.14 -1.07 14.03
N LEU A 214 23.03 -2.02 14.33
CA LEU A 214 23.24 -3.23 13.53
C LEU A 214 22.07 -4.20 13.71
N PHE A 215 21.98 -5.25 12.89
CA PHE A 215 20.99 -6.30 13.15
C PHE A 215 21.22 -6.93 14.54
N ASN A 216 20.16 -7.24 15.25
CA ASN A 216 20.26 -7.97 16.52
C ASN A 216 20.40 -9.49 16.27
N GLN A 217 20.72 -10.22 17.33
CA GLN A 217 20.88 -11.68 17.32
C GLN A 217 19.70 -12.42 16.65
N LYS A 218 18.46 -12.03 16.99
CA LYS A 218 17.25 -12.64 16.41
C LYS A 218 17.19 -12.45 14.89
N THR A 219 17.52 -11.26 14.42
CA THR A 219 17.52 -10.93 12.99
C THR A 219 18.67 -11.59 12.25
N PHE A 220 19.83 -11.71 12.89
CA PHE A 220 20.97 -12.47 12.38
C PHE A 220 20.58 -13.92 12.04
N HIS A 221 19.97 -14.67 12.96
CA HIS A 221 19.57 -16.06 12.69
C HIS A 221 18.59 -16.18 11.52
N ALA A 222 17.63 -15.25 11.41
CA ALA A 222 16.70 -15.22 10.30
C ALA A 222 17.40 -14.93 8.95
N LEU A 223 18.35 -13.98 8.94
CA LEU A 223 19.15 -13.65 7.76
C LEU A 223 20.10 -14.77 7.36
N LEU A 224 20.71 -15.47 8.32
CA LEU A 224 21.60 -16.59 8.07
C LEU A 224 20.86 -17.70 7.31
N ASN A 225 19.71 -18.14 7.83
CA ASN A 225 18.87 -19.15 7.19
C ASN A 225 18.45 -18.73 5.77
N THR A 226 17.97 -17.49 5.61
CA THR A 226 17.52 -16.97 4.31
C THR A 226 18.68 -16.87 3.31
N THR A 227 19.87 -16.51 3.77
CA THR A 227 21.05 -16.36 2.90
C THR A 227 21.60 -17.71 2.49
N MET A 228 21.61 -18.70 3.38
CA MET A 228 21.97 -20.09 3.04
C MET A 228 21.02 -20.67 1.99
N GLU A 229 19.70 -20.47 2.14
CA GLU A 229 18.72 -20.94 1.15
C GLU A 229 18.96 -20.30 -0.24
N LYS A 230 19.30 -19.01 -0.28
CA LYS A 230 19.66 -18.31 -1.52
C LYS A 230 20.98 -18.82 -2.11
N ALA A 231 22.00 -19.04 -1.28
CA ALA A 231 23.29 -19.57 -1.70
C ALA A 231 23.14 -20.96 -2.32
N TRP A 232 22.35 -21.83 -1.69
CA TRP A 232 22.01 -23.16 -2.21
C TRP A 232 21.32 -23.09 -3.57
N LYS A 233 20.26 -22.29 -3.71
CA LYS A 233 19.51 -22.15 -4.97
C LYS A 233 20.36 -21.57 -6.11
N SER A 234 21.29 -20.67 -5.79
CA SER A 234 22.12 -19.99 -6.78
C SER A 234 23.49 -20.63 -7.01
N ARG A 235 23.84 -21.68 -6.27
CA ARG A 235 25.18 -22.29 -6.23
C ARG A 235 26.30 -21.25 -6.07
N ALA A 236 26.04 -20.24 -5.25
CA ALA A 236 26.98 -19.16 -4.98
C ALA A 236 27.70 -19.41 -3.64
N PRO A 237 29.00 -19.06 -3.53
CA PRO A 237 29.71 -19.20 -2.26
C PRO A 237 29.12 -18.27 -1.20
N MET A 238 29.22 -18.66 0.06
CA MET A 238 28.78 -17.84 1.20
C MET A 238 29.72 -18.11 2.36
N SER A 239 30.03 -17.06 3.12
CA SER A 239 30.86 -17.20 4.33
C SER A 239 30.21 -16.49 5.50
N LEU A 240 30.36 -17.07 6.68
CA LEU A 240 29.96 -16.52 7.96
C LEU A 240 31.23 -16.21 8.75
N ALA A 241 31.24 -15.05 9.41
CA ALA A 241 32.27 -14.72 10.38
C ALA A 241 31.66 -14.35 11.73
N ILE A 242 32.27 -14.83 12.80
CA ILE A 242 32.02 -14.38 14.17
C ILE A 242 33.25 -13.58 14.62
N ILE A 243 33.01 -12.43 15.23
CA ILE A 243 34.02 -11.44 15.61
C ILE A 243 33.80 -11.12 17.08
N ASP A 244 34.89 -10.96 17.82
CA ASP A 244 34.85 -10.56 19.22
C ASP A 244 35.96 -9.53 19.47
N LEU A 245 35.61 -8.44 20.17
CA LEU A 245 36.56 -7.38 20.49
C LEU A 245 37.52 -7.84 21.59
N ASP A 246 38.82 -7.80 21.30
CA ASP A 246 39.83 -8.26 22.25
C ASP A 246 39.86 -7.33 23.47
N ASP A 247 39.88 -7.94 24.66
CA ASP A 247 40.05 -7.25 25.95
C ASP A 247 38.98 -6.17 26.24
N PHE A 248 37.79 -6.28 25.65
CA PHE A 248 36.69 -5.32 25.85
C PHE A 248 36.26 -5.20 27.32
N LYS A 249 36.35 -6.29 28.08
CA LYS A 249 36.10 -6.24 29.53
C LYS A 249 37.09 -5.32 30.25
N GLU A 250 38.37 -5.35 29.90
CA GLU A 250 39.40 -4.47 30.48
C GLU A 250 39.13 -3.00 30.14
N ILE A 251 38.61 -2.72 28.93
CA ILE A 251 38.17 -1.38 28.54
C ILE A 251 37.04 -0.90 29.46
N ASN A 252 36.03 -1.74 29.70
CA ASN A 252 34.93 -1.41 30.61
C ASN A 252 35.40 -1.22 32.05
N ASP A 253 36.29 -2.08 32.53
CA ASP A 253 36.80 -2.03 33.90
C ASP A 253 37.69 -0.80 34.13
N THR A 254 38.42 -0.35 33.11
CA THR A 254 39.34 0.80 33.18
C THR A 254 38.65 2.15 32.94
N TYR A 255 37.76 2.23 31.95
CA TYR A 255 37.19 3.50 31.47
C TYR A 255 35.68 3.62 31.71
N GLY A 256 35.05 2.58 32.25
CA GLY A 256 33.61 2.51 32.52
C GLY A 256 32.78 2.10 31.30
N HIS A 257 31.56 1.63 31.56
CA HIS A 257 30.64 1.13 30.52
C HIS A 257 30.30 2.15 29.43
N LEU A 258 30.19 3.45 29.76
CA LEU A 258 29.92 4.49 28.76
C LEU A 258 31.06 4.63 27.74
N ALA A 259 32.30 4.32 28.13
CA ALA A 259 33.44 4.29 27.21
C ALA A 259 33.42 3.02 26.36
N GLY A 260 33.06 1.87 26.94
CA GLY A 260 32.84 0.63 26.19
C GLY A 260 31.74 0.76 25.12
N ASP A 261 30.61 1.38 25.47
CA ASP A 261 29.53 1.66 24.51
C ASP A 261 30.01 2.48 23.31
N GLN A 262 30.87 3.47 23.54
CA GLN A 262 31.45 4.27 22.47
C GLN A 262 32.46 3.49 21.62
N VAL A 263 33.18 2.54 22.21
CA VAL A 263 34.04 1.62 21.47
C VAL A 263 33.21 0.71 20.55
N LEU A 264 32.06 0.21 21.03
CA LEU A 264 31.13 -0.58 20.21
C LEU A 264 30.54 0.23 19.05
N ILE A 265 30.15 1.48 19.30
CA ILE A 265 29.64 2.39 18.26
C ILE A 265 30.75 2.68 17.23
N HIS A 266 31.95 3.03 17.69
CA HIS A 266 33.09 3.31 16.79
C HIS A 266 33.46 2.10 15.93
N PHE A 267 33.51 0.91 16.54
CA PHE A 267 33.74 -0.33 15.78
C PHE A 267 32.63 -0.58 14.76
N THR A 268 31.38 -0.36 15.13
CA THR A 268 30.22 -0.48 14.23
C THR A 268 30.34 0.44 13.03
N ASP A 269 30.74 1.69 13.23
CA ASP A 269 30.89 2.67 12.15
C ASP A 269 32.01 2.23 11.18
N LEU A 270 33.14 1.75 11.71
CA LEU A 270 34.21 1.17 10.90
C LEU A 270 33.73 -0.05 10.09
N MET A 271 32.91 -0.92 10.67
CA MET A 271 32.33 -2.05 9.96
C MET A 271 31.41 -1.61 8.82
N LYS A 272 30.54 -0.62 9.05
CA LYS A 272 29.61 -0.08 8.04
C LYS A 272 30.32 0.64 6.90
N GLU A 273 31.39 1.39 7.21
CA GLU A 273 32.23 2.02 6.18
C GLU A 273 32.95 0.98 5.33
N HIS A 274 33.41 -0.11 5.95
CA HIS A 274 34.20 -1.13 5.27
C HIS A 274 33.35 -2.11 4.46
N CYS A 275 32.16 -2.47 4.96
CA CYS A 275 31.24 -3.39 4.31
C CYS A 275 30.12 -2.59 3.65
N LYS A 276 30.18 -2.43 2.32
CA LYS A 276 29.14 -1.72 1.56
C LYS A 276 27.79 -2.41 1.69
N GLU A 277 26.74 -1.61 1.60
CA GLU A 277 25.36 -2.08 1.63
C GLU A 277 25.12 -3.11 0.51
N GLY A 278 24.68 -4.32 0.88
CA GLY A 278 24.49 -5.45 -0.04
C GLY A 278 25.66 -6.42 -0.17
N ASP A 279 26.87 -6.04 0.29
CA ASP A 279 28.06 -6.91 0.26
C ASP A 279 28.20 -7.79 1.52
N ALA A 280 27.58 -7.39 2.63
CA ALA A 280 27.55 -8.13 3.88
C ALA A 280 26.32 -7.76 4.73
N PHE A 281 25.85 -8.70 5.56
CA PHE A 281 24.91 -8.40 6.65
C PHE A 281 25.66 -8.44 7.97
N ILE A 282 25.64 -7.33 8.71
CA ILE A 282 26.36 -7.19 9.98
C ILE A 282 25.35 -7.17 11.13
N ALA A 283 25.63 -7.95 12.17
CA ALA A 283 24.82 -8.04 13.37
C ALA A 283 25.68 -7.91 14.63
N ARG A 284 25.12 -7.34 15.70
CA ARG A 284 25.64 -7.51 17.05
C ARG A 284 24.99 -8.75 17.66
N TYR A 285 25.79 -9.77 17.92
CA TYR A 285 25.31 -11.07 18.39
C TYR A 285 25.03 -11.04 19.90
N GLY A 286 25.89 -10.39 20.68
CA GLY A 286 25.71 -10.15 22.10
C GLY A 286 26.94 -9.47 22.70
N GLY A 287 26.78 -8.58 23.70
CA GLY A 287 27.92 -7.94 24.35
C GLY A 287 28.87 -7.23 23.36
N ASP A 288 30.07 -7.78 23.22
CA ASP A 288 31.19 -7.40 22.34
C ASP A 288 31.36 -8.32 21.12
N GLU A 289 30.43 -9.25 20.91
CA GLU A 289 30.41 -10.18 19.79
C GLU A 289 29.58 -9.64 18.62
N PHE A 290 30.16 -9.75 17.43
CA PHE A 290 29.55 -9.36 16.16
C PHE A 290 29.55 -10.55 15.20
N ALA A 291 28.54 -10.62 14.35
CA ALA A 291 28.44 -11.63 13.31
C ALA A 291 28.30 -10.97 11.95
N VAL A 292 29.02 -11.48 10.95
CA VAL A 292 29.00 -10.97 9.58
C VAL A 292 28.68 -12.09 8.62
N ILE A 293 27.61 -11.92 7.85
CA ILE A 293 27.23 -12.82 6.77
C ILE A 293 27.71 -12.19 5.47
N PHE A 294 28.61 -12.86 4.75
CA PHE A 294 29.08 -12.44 3.44
C PHE A 294 28.38 -13.25 2.34
N PRO A 295 27.28 -12.75 1.76
CA PRO A 295 26.65 -13.39 0.61
C PRO A 295 27.60 -13.36 -0.59
N ARG A 296 27.64 -14.44 -1.38
CA ARG A 296 28.42 -14.51 -2.63
C ARG A 296 29.92 -14.31 -2.43
N ALA A 297 30.45 -14.66 -1.26
CA ALA A 297 31.86 -14.54 -0.92
C ALA A 297 32.43 -15.87 -0.43
N SER A 298 33.63 -16.22 -0.93
CA SER A 298 34.41 -17.34 -0.42
C SER A 298 35.10 -16.97 0.91
N ARG A 299 35.60 -17.98 1.64
CA ARG A 299 36.37 -17.78 2.89
C ARG A 299 37.58 -16.87 2.67
N GLU A 300 38.25 -16.95 1.52
CA GLU A 300 39.42 -16.13 1.21
C GLU A 300 39.03 -14.66 1.06
N LEU A 301 37.90 -14.39 0.38
CA LEU A 301 37.40 -13.03 0.25
C LEU A 301 36.93 -12.46 1.60
N ALA A 302 36.21 -13.28 2.39
CA ALA A 302 35.80 -12.90 3.74
C ALA A 302 37.01 -12.59 4.64
N TYR A 303 38.05 -13.44 4.57
CA TYR A 303 39.31 -13.25 5.29
C TYR A 303 40.00 -11.94 4.91
N LEU A 304 40.13 -11.66 3.60
CA LEU A 304 40.74 -10.42 3.14
C LEU A 304 39.97 -9.17 3.60
N ARG A 305 38.63 -9.22 3.60
CA ARG A 305 37.78 -8.13 4.11
C ARG A 305 37.99 -7.91 5.62
N LEU A 306 38.00 -8.99 6.40
CA LEU A 306 38.21 -8.89 7.85
C LEU A 306 39.63 -8.43 8.21
N GLU A 307 40.66 -8.90 7.51
CA GLU A 307 42.03 -8.43 7.74
C GLU A 307 42.21 -6.95 7.37
N SER A 308 41.51 -6.49 6.32
CA SER A 308 41.50 -5.07 5.96
C SER A 308 40.80 -4.22 7.03
N LEU A 309 39.63 -4.67 7.52
CA LEU A 309 38.93 -4.05 8.65
C LEU A 309 39.82 -4.01 9.91
N ARG A 310 40.49 -5.11 10.25
CA ARG A 310 41.40 -5.19 11.41
C ARG A 310 42.56 -4.21 11.33
N LYS A 311 43.14 -4.03 10.14
CA LYS A 311 44.16 -2.98 9.91
C LYS A 311 43.58 -1.59 10.10
N ARG A 312 42.36 -1.34 9.63
CA ARG A 312 41.66 -0.06 9.78
C ARG A 312 41.36 0.27 11.25
N CYS A 313 40.86 -0.70 12.03
CA CYS A 313 40.59 -0.54 13.46
C CYS A 313 41.83 -0.13 14.26
N ARG A 314 43.03 -0.58 13.84
CA ARG A 314 44.28 -0.16 14.46
C ARG A 314 44.77 1.23 14.06
N GLN A 315 44.38 1.70 12.89
CA GLN A 315 44.80 3.02 12.37
C GLN A 315 43.88 4.16 12.82
N VAL A 316 42.68 3.85 13.31
CA VAL A 316 41.68 4.86 13.71
C VAL A 316 41.33 4.66 15.20
N PRO A 317 42.12 5.24 16.12
CA PRO A 317 41.84 5.16 17.55
C PRO A 317 40.48 5.77 17.90
N SER A 318 39.83 5.24 18.94
CA SER A 318 38.66 5.89 19.51
C SER A 318 39.08 7.20 20.20
N ALA A 319 38.47 8.31 19.82
CA ALA A 319 38.81 9.64 20.32
C ALA A 319 38.63 9.81 21.85
N LYS A 320 37.87 8.91 22.49
CA LYS A 320 37.51 9.00 23.92
C LYS A 320 38.39 8.16 24.86
N THR A 321 39.01 7.08 24.37
CA THR A 321 39.93 6.25 25.18
C THR A 321 41.37 6.72 25.09
N GLY A 322 41.68 7.66 24.20
CA GLY A 322 42.96 8.37 24.13
C GLY A 322 44.16 7.56 23.63
N THR A 323 44.18 6.22 23.78
CA THR A 323 45.41 5.44 23.50
C THR A 323 45.25 3.98 23.07
N SER A 324 44.04 3.41 22.96
CA SER A 324 43.93 1.98 22.60
C SER A 324 43.35 1.78 21.21
N SER A 325 44.20 1.39 20.27
CA SER A 325 43.78 0.81 18.99
C SER A 325 42.80 -0.34 19.24
N ILE A 326 41.64 -0.35 18.57
CA ILE A 326 40.69 -1.46 18.71
C ILE A 326 41.32 -2.70 18.03
N SER A 327 41.44 -3.79 18.79
CA SER A 327 41.78 -5.11 18.27
C SER A 327 40.56 -6.02 18.35
N PHE A 328 40.47 -6.97 17.43
CA PHE A 328 39.45 -8.01 17.45
C PHE A 328 40.03 -9.32 16.94
N SER A 329 39.45 -10.41 17.42
CA SER A 329 39.64 -11.75 16.91
C SER A 329 38.43 -12.17 16.08
N ALA A 330 38.64 -12.94 15.01
CA ALA A 330 37.55 -13.37 14.14
C ALA A 330 37.72 -14.83 13.70
N GLY A 331 36.61 -15.56 13.60
CA GLY A 331 36.53 -16.90 13.05
C GLY A 331 35.62 -16.96 11.84
N ILE A 332 36.07 -17.61 10.77
CA ILE A 332 35.34 -17.72 9.49
C ILE A 332 34.98 -19.17 9.22
N ALA A 333 33.73 -19.43 8.84
CA ALA A 333 33.32 -20.66 8.20
C ALA A 333 32.67 -20.36 6.84
N SER A 334 32.90 -21.23 5.86
CA SER A 334 32.24 -21.14 4.55
C SER A 334 31.16 -22.19 4.44
N TYR A 335 30.04 -21.79 3.85
CA TYR A 335 29.00 -22.72 3.43
C TYR A 335 29.53 -23.60 2.29
N SER A 336 29.48 -24.92 2.49
CA SER A 336 29.79 -25.92 1.47
C SER A 336 28.52 -26.54 0.88
N GLU A 337 28.56 -26.95 -0.39
CA GLU A 337 27.41 -27.55 -1.07
C GLU A 337 27.02 -28.86 -0.38
N GLY A 338 25.85 -28.88 0.29
CA GLY A 338 25.35 -30.02 1.08
C GLY A 338 25.24 -29.74 2.58
N GLU A 339 25.84 -28.66 3.10
CA GLU A 339 25.71 -28.25 4.50
C GLU A 339 24.42 -27.44 4.73
N THR A 340 23.31 -28.11 5.05
CA THR A 340 22.02 -27.41 5.23
C THR A 340 21.78 -26.84 6.64
N ASN A 341 22.77 -26.90 7.53
CA ASN A 341 22.56 -26.58 8.95
C ASN A 341 23.24 -25.27 9.38
N ALA A 342 22.43 -24.22 9.59
CA ALA A 342 22.90 -22.92 10.06
C ALA A 342 23.58 -22.98 11.43
N THR A 343 23.15 -23.88 12.32
CA THR A 343 23.76 -24.08 13.64
C THR A 343 25.17 -24.66 13.51
N LEU A 344 25.38 -25.60 12.59
CA LEU A 344 26.70 -26.17 12.33
C LEU A 344 27.65 -25.11 11.78
N LEU A 345 27.21 -24.34 10.78
CA LEU A 345 28.01 -23.27 10.18
C LEU A 345 28.41 -22.21 11.23
N PHE A 346 27.48 -21.84 12.12
CA PHE A 346 27.76 -20.95 13.24
C PHE A 346 28.82 -21.55 14.17
N HIS A 347 28.66 -22.80 14.57
CA HIS A 347 29.60 -23.49 15.47
C HIS A 347 31.00 -23.63 14.86
N GLN A 348 31.12 -23.88 13.55
CA GLN A 348 32.41 -23.89 12.86
C GLN A 348 33.10 -22.52 12.91
N ALA A 349 32.36 -21.44 12.68
CA ALA A 349 32.90 -20.08 12.74
C ALA A 349 33.30 -19.70 14.17
N ASP A 350 32.48 -20.07 15.16
CA ASP A 350 32.76 -19.86 16.58
C ASP A 350 34.00 -20.65 17.05
N SER A 351 34.15 -21.90 16.61
CA SER A 351 35.34 -22.71 16.89
C SER A 351 36.62 -22.09 16.31
N ALA A 352 36.55 -21.53 15.10
CA ALA A 352 37.68 -20.80 14.52
C ALA A 352 38.00 -19.51 15.30
N LEU A 353 36.98 -18.80 15.80
CA LEU A 353 37.17 -17.62 16.66
C LEU A 353 37.86 -18.01 17.96
N TYR A 354 37.45 -19.12 18.58
CA TYR A 354 38.08 -19.64 19.77
C TYR A 354 39.57 -19.93 19.54
N GLN A 355 39.94 -20.57 18.42
CA GLN A 355 41.34 -20.77 18.04
C GLN A 355 42.10 -19.46 17.84
N ALA A 356 41.47 -18.43 17.25
CA ALA A 356 42.08 -17.12 17.09
C ALA A 356 42.42 -16.48 18.44
N LYS A 357 41.56 -16.65 19.45
CA LYS A 357 41.79 -16.18 20.82
C LYS A 357 42.91 -16.96 21.51
N GLU A 358 42.94 -18.29 21.38
CA GLU A 358 44.01 -19.12 21.97
C GLU A 358 45.38 -18.84 21.35
N ASN A 359 45.43 -18.55 20.05
CA ASN A 359 46.67 -18.26 19.32
C ASN A 359 47.22 -16.83 19.56
N GLY A 360 46.78 -16.15 20.62
CA GLY A 360 47.30 -14.83 21.01
C GLY A 360 46.44 -13.63 20.59
N LYS A 361 45.17 -13.85 20.23
CA LYS A 361 44.19 -12.81 19.85
C LYS A 361 44.61 -11.97 18.64
N GLY A 362 43.79 -10.97 18.28
CA GLY A 362 44.11 -10.01 17.24
C GLY A 362 44.37 -10.65 15.89
N GLN A 363 43.61 -11.69 15.53
CA GLN A 363 43.79 -12.40 14.27
C GLN A 363 42.49 -12.99 13.75
N THR A 364 42.48 -13.30 12.46
CA THR A 364 41.37 -13.97 11.79
C THR A 364 41.77 -15.43 11.52
N MET A 365 40.93 -16.40 11.88
CA MET A 365 41.14 -17.81 11.60
C MET A 365 40.03 -18.33 10.68
N ILE A 366 40.40 -19.19 9.73
CA ILE A 366 39.44 -19.89 8.87
C ILE A 366 39.28 -21.31 9.42
N TYR A 367 38.04 -21.75 9.61
CA TYR A 367 37.73 -23.11 10.02
C TYR A 367 38.30 -24.12 9.00
N GLN A 368 39.03 -25.11 9.51
CA GLN A 368 39.54 -26.24 8.76
C GLN A 368 38.86 -27.50 9.30
N GLU A 369 38.25 -28.29 8.42
CA GLU A 369 37.81 -29.65 8.79
C GLU A 369 39.06 -30.47 9.12
N GLN A 370 39.06 -31.08 10.31
CA GLN A 370 40.11 -32.00 10.75
C GLN A 370 39.96 -33.37 10.10
#